data_AF-A0A7N9CC35-F1
#
_entry.id   AF-A0A7N9CC35-F1
#
_cell.length_a   1.000
_cell.length_b   1.000
_cell.length_c   1.000
_cell.angle_alpha   90.00
_cell.angle_beta   90.00
_cell.angle_gamma   90.00
#
_symmetry.space_group_name_H-M   'P 1'
#
loop_
_entity.id
_entity.type
_entity.pdbx_description
1 polymer ?
#
loop_
_entity_poly.entity_id
_entity_poly.type
_entity_poly.pdbx_seq_one_letter_code
_entity_poly.pdbx_strand_id
1 'polypeptide(L)'
;MRALHSPVNGRVSGAGPFLEPGQHSVSLEAPETRRWGPEPVKAKASGQGGVDPRVPPRLSLSAPGPGLRPPPRGYLRSGVAPASLPAVPLSPRPGVLSFNKSGGGGDIHQGFQSLLTEVNKTGTQYLLRTANRLFGEKSCDFLSSFRDSCQKFYQAEMEELDFISAVEKSRKHINSWVAEKTEGKIAELLSPGSVDPLTRLVLVNAVYFKGNWNEQFDKENTEERRFKVSKNEEKPVQMMFMQSTFKKTYIGEIFTQILVLPYVGKELNMIIMLPDETTDLRTVEKELTYEKFVEWTRLDMMDEEKVEVSLPRFKLEESYDMESVLCSLGMTDAFELGKADFSGMSKADLCLSKVVHKSFVEVNEEGTEAAAATAAIMMMRCARFVPRFCADHPFLFFIQHSKTNGILFCGRFSSP
;
A
#
# COMPACT_ATOMS: atom_id res chain seq x y z
N MET A 1 -45.65 -23.65 39.05
CA MET A 1 -46.36 -23.12 40.24
C MET A 1 -45.85 -21.70 40.53
N ARG A 2 -46.64 -20.87 41.23
CA ARG A 2 -46.23 -19.57 41.80
C ARG A 2 -45.18 -19.83 42.94
N ALA A 3 -44.46 -18.89 43.57
CA ALA A 3 -44.72 -17.47 43.82
C ALA A 3 -43.46 -16.68 44.30
N LEU A 4 -43.45 -15.35 44.05
CA LEU A 4 -43.23 -14.21 44.97
C LEU A 4 -42.11 -14.24 46.06
N HIS A 5 -41.26 -13.20 46.13
CA HIS A 5 -41.55 -11.96 46.92
C HIS A 5 -40.41 -10.91 46.90
N SER A 6 -40.78 -9.62 47.02
CA SER A 6 -39.92 -8.48 47.42
C SER A 6 -40.53 -7.76 48.64
N PRO A 7 -39.72 -6.97 49.38
CA PRO A 7 -40.16 -5.74 50.06
C PRO A 7 -39.14 -4.57 49.92
N VAL A 8 -39.23 -3.50 50.74
CA VAL A 8 -39.90 -2.23 50.37
C VAL A 8 -39.54 -1.08 51.35
N ASN A 9 -39.49 0.18 50.87
CA ASN A 9 -39.36 1.46 51.62
C ASN A 9 -38.01 1.78 52.32
N GLY A 10 -37.65 3.05 52.63
CA GLY A 10 -38.43 4.31 52.55
C GLY A 10 -37.62 5.63 52.61
N ARG A 11 -38.32 6.77 52.72
CA ARG A 11 -37.86 8.18 52.56
C ARG A 11 -37.24 8.82 53.83
N VAL A 12 -36.64 10.03 53.73
CA VAL A 12 -37.19 11.33 54.28
C VAL A 12 -36.19 12.54 54.19
N SER A 13 -36.66 13.66 53.62
CA SER A 13 -36.48 15.13 53.89
C SER A 13 -35.19 15.79 54.48
N GLY A 14 -34.89 17.04 54.05
CA GLY A 14 -34.40 18.09 54.99
C GLY A 14 -33.69 19.37 54.47
N ALA A 15 -34.44 20.43 54.12
CA ALA A 15 -34.15 21.89 54.27
C ALA A 15 -32.87 22.61 53.71
N GLY A 16 -33.05 23.88 53.25
CA GLY A 16 -32.01 24.91 53.01
C GLY A 16 -31.89 25.90 54.19
N PRO A 17 -31.69 27.25 54.02
CA PRO A 17 -31.49 28.04 52.78
C PRO A 17 -30.52 29.28 52.85
N PHE A 18 -30.42 30.02 51.73
CA PHE A 18 -30.36 31.52 51.61
C PHE A 18 -29.08 32.40 51.81
N LEU A 19 -28.99 33.40 50.89
CA LEU A 19 -28.42 34.79 50.95
C LEU A 19 -27.06 35.16 50.28
N GLU A 20 -27.17 36.01 49.25
CA GLU A 20 -26.18 37.00 48.74
C GLU A 20 -26.33 38.37 49.50
N PRO A 21 -25.90 39.58 49.03
CA PRO A 21 -25.00 40.02 47.92
C PRO A 21 -23.97 41.14 48.31
N GLY A 22 -23.19 41.71 47.36
CA GLY A 22 -22.25 42.82 47.70
C GLY A 22 -21.33 43.48 46.62
N GLN A 23 -21.87 43.85 45.45
CA GLN A 23 -21.56 45.00 44.54
C GLN A 23 -20.28 45.93 44.63
N HIS A 24 -19.90 46.47 43.44
CA HIS A 24 -19.18 47.75 43.14
C HIS A 24 -17.64 47.86 43.41
N SER A 25 -16.79 48.67 42.70
CA SER A 25 -16.88 49.39 41.40
C SER A 25 -15.54 50.07 40.97
N VAL A 26 -15.19 50.00 39.66
CA VAL A 26 -14.77 51.11 38.75
C VAL A 26 -13.37 51.82 38.85
N SER A 27 -12.81 52.15 37.65
CA SER A 27 -11.75 53.15 37.33
C SER A 27 -10.28 52.88 37.73
N LEU A 28 -9.24 53.46 37.09
CA LEU A 28 -8.96 53.91 35.69
C LEU A 28 -7.44 54.26 35.64
N GLU A 29 -6.88 54.44 34.43
CA GLU A 29 -5.59 55.08 34.06
C GLU A 29 -4.41 54.22 33.55
N ALA A 30 -3.79 54.81 32.53
CA ALA A 30 -2.53 54.54 31.84
C ALA A 30 -2.10 55.91 31.22
N PRO A 31 -0.91 56.12 30.63
CA PRO A 31 0.18 55.16 30.37
C PRO A 31 1.57 55.68 30.81
N GLU A 32 2.62 54.84 30.71
CA GLU A 32 3.88 55.29 30.10
C GLU A 32 4.73 54.13 29.56
N THR A 33 5.78 54.47 28.81
CA THR A 33 6.50 53.53 27.92
C THR A 33 7.91 53.23 28.38
N ARG A 34 8.37 51.97 28.22
CA ARG A 34 9.68 51.62 27.60
C ARG A 34 9.97 50.11 27.60
N ARG A 35 10.44 49.65 26.42
CA ARG A 35 11.43 48.59 26.15
C ARG A 35 11.44 47.36 27.07
N TRP A 36 10.82 46.28 26.59
CA TRP A 36 11.04 44.93 27.11
C TRP A 36 12.15 44.20 26.36
N GLY A 37 12.99 43.52 27.13
CA GLY A 37 13.76 42.36 26.70
C GLY A 37 14.15 41.56 27.93
N PRO A 38 13.64 40.33 28.10
CA PRO A 38 14.25 39.38 29.04
C PRO A 38 14.31 37.93 28.55
N GLU A 39 15.44 37.29 28.85
CA GLU A 39 15.55 35.86 29.17
C GLU A 39 15.22 35.64 30.68
N PRO A 40 15.05 34.41 31.19
CA PRO A 40 14.08 33.40 30.77
C PRO A 40 13.31 32.76 31.97
N VAL A 41 12.52 31.71 31.70
CA VAL A 41 11.98 30.71 32.66
C VAL A 41 10.89 31.15 33.67
N LYS A 42 9.65 30.68 33.47
CA LYS A 42 8.95 29.69 34.34
C LYS A 42 7.49 29.51 33.94
N ALA A 43 7.10 28.27 33.68
CA ALA A 43 5.68 27.90 33.59
C ALA A 43 5.06 27.78 34.98
N LYS A 44 3.79 28.16 35.13
CA LYS A 44 2.93 27.76 36.25
C LYS A 44 1.51 27.54 35.73
N ALA A 45 0.96 26.35 35.99
CA ALA A 45 -0.37 25.93 35.56
C ALA A 45 -1.27 25.66 36.76
N SER A 46 -2.57 25.96 36.61
CA SER A 46 -3.69 25.54 37.49
C SER A 46 -4.99 26.10 36.89
N GLY A 47 -6.12 25.41 36.78
CA GLY A 47 -6.47 23.98 36.91
C GLY A 47 -7.60 23.70 35.89
N GLN A 48 -8.52 22.74 35.98
CA GLN A 48 -8.86 21.63 36.90
C GLN A 48 -9.48 20.53 36.00
N GLY A 49 -9.69 19.27 36.37
CA GLY A 49 -9.41 18.52 37.61
C GLY A 49 -9.29 17.03 37.27
N GLY A 50 -9.21 16.13 38.26
CA GLY A 50 -8.98 14.70 38.00
C GLY A 50 -9.80 13.76 38.89
N VAL A 51 -9.72 12.45 38.59
CA VAL A 51 -10.20 11.35 39.45
C VAL A 51 -9.24 10.14 39.34
N ASP A 52 -8.74 9.72 40.51
CA ASP A 52 -8.26 8.39 40.97
C ASP A 52 -7.21 7.55 40.18
N PRO A 53 -6.10 7.08 40.81
CA PRO A 53 -5.02 6.36 40.11
C PRO A 53 -4.94 4.85 40.47
N ARG A 54 -5.31 3.95 39.54
CA ARG A 54 -4.84 2.55 39.59
C ARG A 54 -4.89 1.71 38.30
N VAL A 55 -4.66 2.31 37.13
CA VAL A 55 -4.34 1.57 35.89
C VAL A 55 -3.24 2.33 35.13
N PRO A 56 -2.11 1.70 34.72
CA PRO A 56 -1.16 2.35 33.84
C PRO A 56 -1.79 2.51 32.44
N PRO A 57 -1.81 3.71 31.84
CA PRO A 57 -2.36 3.89 30.50
C PRO A 57 -1.53 3.07 29.50
N ARG A 58 -2.19 2.17 28.78
CA ARG A 58 -1.55 1.43 27.69
C ARG A 58 -1.14 2.41 26.59
N LEU A 59 0.16 2.61 26.42
CA LEU A 59 0.74 3.23 25.24
C LEU A 59 0.38 2.38 24.01
N SER A 60 -0.64 2.79 23.27
CA SER A 60 -0.96 2.23 21.96
C SER A 60 0.04 2.77 20.94
N LEU A 61 1.06 1.96 20.59
CA LEU A 61 1.97 2.28 19.49
C LEU A 61 1.20 2.25 18.17
N SER A 62 1.04 3.42 17.55
CA SER A 62 0.57 3.53 16.16
C SER A 62 1.75 3.40 15.19
N ALA A 63 1.76 2.33 14.39
CA ALA A 63 2.71 2.17 13.29
C ALA A 63 2.34 3.10 12.13
N PRO A 64 3.26 3.95 11.62
CA PRO A 64 3.01 4.80 10.46
C PRO A 64 3.42 4.08 9.16
N GLY A 65 2.53 4.07 8.17
CA GLY A 65 2.76 3.40 6.90
C GLY A 65 3.36 4.28 5.80
N PRO A 66 3.74 3.65 4.67
CA PRO A 66 3.95 4.37 3.42
C PRO A 66 2.60 4.93 2.93
N GLY A 67 2.63 6.11 2.32
CA GLY A 67 1.43 6.75 1.80
C GLY A 67 0.86 5.98 0.61
N LEU A 68 -0.13 5.11 0.86
CA LEU A 68 -0.97 4.53 -0.19
C LEU A 68 -1.57 5.66 -1.03
N ARG A 69 -1.15 5.75 -2.29
CA ARG A 69 -1.86 6.51 -3.32
C ARG A 69 -2.19 5.54 -4.46
N PRO A 70 -3.43 5.55 -4.96
CA PRO A 70 -3.79 4.79 -6.15
C PRO A 70 -2.98 5.28 -7.37
N PRO A 71 -2.85 4.45 -8.43
CA PRO A 71 -1.99 4.76 -9.59
C PRO A 71 -2.35 6.12 -10.24
N PRO A 72 -1.35 6.84 -10.79
CA PRO A 72 -1.47 8.25 -11.15
C PRO A 72 -2.57 8.56 -12.19
N ARG A 73 -2.97 9.84 -12.22
CA ARG A 73 -4.13 10.33 -12.98
C ARG A 73 -3.97 10.18 -14.49
N GLY A 74 -4.80 9.31 -15.07
CA GLY A 74 -5.07 9.21 -16.51
C GLY A 74 -6.33 8.37 -16.73
N TYR A 75 -7.24 8.86 -17.58
CA TYR A 75 -8.53 8.26 -17.97
C TYR A 75 -8.69 6.74 -17.78
N LEU A 76 -9.73 6.32 -17.03
CA LEU A 76 -10.50 5.05 -17.11
C LEU A 76 -9.76 3.70 -17.25
N ARG A 77 -8.43 3.69 -17.28
CA ARG A 77 -7.62 2.50 -17.52
C ARG A 77 -7.45 1.70 -16.23
N SER A 78 -7.54 0.39 -16.38
CA SER A 78 -6.97 -0.52 -15.39
C SER A 78 -5.47 -0.29 -15.29
N GLY A 79 -4.89 -0.54 -14.12
CA GLY A 79 -3.46 -0.37 -13.92
C GLY A 79 -3.01 -0.88 -12.56
N VAL A 80 -1.73 -1.20 -12.45
CA VAL A 80 -1.13 -1.82 -11.27
C VAL A 80 0.23 -1.19 -10.99
N ALA A 81 0.59 -1.08 -9.72
CA ALA A 81 1.89 -0.62 -9.26
C ALA A 81 2.27 -1.38 -7.96
N PRO A 82 3.56 -1.59 -7.66
CA PRO A 82 3.98 -2.08 -6.37
C PRO A 82 3.87 -0.98 -5.32
N ALA A 83 3.36 -1.30 -4.12
CA ALA A 83 3.17 -0.29 -3.08
C ALA A 83 4.30 -0.24 -2.04
N SER A 84 5.12 -1.29 -1.91
CA SER A 84 6.16 -1.40 -0.86
C SER A 84 7.53 -1.90 -1.32
N LEU A 85 7.75 -2.14 -2.63
CA LEU A 85 9.06 -2.60 -3.09
C LEU A 85 10.06 -1.44 -3.13
N PRO A 86 11.28 -1.60 -2.58
CA PRO A 86 12.24 -0.52 -2.51
C PRO A 86 12.71 -0.10 -3.90
N ALA A 87 12.43 1.16 -4.24
CA ALA A 87 13.48 1.98 -4.82
C ALA A 87 14.61 2.10 -3.79
N VAL A 88 15.86 1.92 -4.21
CA VAL A 88 17.02 2.23 -3.35
C VAL A 88 16.90 3.71 -2.96
N PRO A 89 16.93 4.08 -1.67
CA PRO A 89 16.70 5.45 -1.25
C PRO A 89 17.89 6.33 -1.62
N LEU A 90 17.74 6.96 -2.78
CA LEU A 90 18.56 8.04 -3.28
C LEU A 90 18.20 9.31 -2.47
N SER A 91 18.85 9.49 -1.32
CA SER A 91 18.65 10.68 -0.46
C SER A 91 18.96 11.96 -1.25
N PRO A 92 18.15 13.02 -1.10
CA PRO A 92 18.62 14.11 -0.23
C PRO A 92 17.65 14.49 0.92
N ARG A 93 16.40 14.00 0.95
CA ARG A 93 15.40 14.42 1.95
C ARG A 93 14.49 13.27 2.45
N PRO A 94 14.54 12.89 3.75
CA PRO A 94 13.73 11.81 4.33
C PRO A 94 12.22 12.11 4.49
N GLY A 95 11.73 13.24 3.98
CA GLY A 95 10.31 13.61 4.04
C GLY A 95 9.44 12.98 2.95
N VAL A 96 9.96 12.80 1.73
CA VAL A 96 9.14 12.44 0.55
C VAL A 96 8.58 11.01 0.64
N LEU A 97 9.39 10.08 1.15
CA LEU A 97 9.02 8.68 1.34
C LEU A 97 8.56 8.39 2.80
N SER A 98 8.16 9.44 3.54
CA SER A 98 7.69 9.38 4.93
C SER A 98 8.66 8.75 5.96
N PHE A 99 9.94 8.60 5.62
CA PHE A 99 10.96 7.97 6.46
C PHE A 99 11.15 8.64 7.83
N ASN A 100 10.88 9.95 7.93
CA ASN A 100 10.89 10.74 9.17
C ASN A 100 9.94 10.23 10.29
N LYS A 101 9.07 9.26 10.04
CA LYS A 101 8.13 8.71 11.03
C LYS A 101 8.47 7.28 11.49
N SER A 102 9.60 6.69 11.11
CA SER A 102 9.95 5.31 11.50
C SER A 102 9.94 5.09 13.04
N GLY A 103 8.85 4.50 13.55
CA GLY A 103 8.53 4.39 14.98
C GLY A 103 9.30 3.33 15.76
N GLY A 104 10.36 2.76 15.19
CA GLY A 104 11.33 1.92 15.87
C GLY A 104 12.72 2.47 15.54
N GLY A 105 13.56 2.67 16.56
CA GLY A 105 14.89 3.28 16.43
C GLY A 105 15.96 2.41 15.75
N GLY A 106 15.55 1.62 14.76
CA GLY A 106 16.42 0.84 13.89
C GLY A 106 16.70 1.58 12.58
N ASP A 107 17.82 1.22 11.97
CA ASP A 107 18.23 1.73 10.66
C ASP A 107 17.22 1.34 9.56
N ILE A 108 16.77 2.33 8.77
CA ILE A 108 15.82 2.16 7.65
C ILE A 108 16.36 1.13 6.65
N HIS A 109 17.67 1.10 6.44
CA HIS A 109 18.34 0.13 5.56
C HIS A 109 18.19 -1.31 6.08
N GLN A 110 18.23 -1.53 7.41
CA GLN A 110 17.97 -2.83 8.03
C GLN A 110 16.48 -3.22 7.97
N GLY A 111 15.57 -2.24 8.03
CA GLY A 111 14.14 -2.46 7.81
C GLY A 111 13.84 -3.01 6.41
N PHE A 112 14.40 -2.38 5.37
CA PHE A 112 14.29 -2.88 3.99
C PHE A 112 14.99 -4.24 3.80
N GLN A 113 16.16 -4.45 4.39
CA GLN A 113 16.85 -5.73 4.36
C GLN A 113 15.98 -6.86 4.91
N SER A 114 15.34 -6.62 6.07
CA SER A 114 14.45 -7.58 6.73
C SER A 114 13.21 -7.88 5.89
N LEU A 115 12.57 -6.83 5.34
CA LEU A 115 11.40 -6.96 4.48
C LEU A 115 11.71 -7.76 3.21
N LEU A 116 12.77 -7.41 2.49
CA LEU A 116 13.18 -8.11 1.27
C LEU A 116 13.57 -9.56 1.54
N THR A 117 14.25 -9.84 2.65
CA THR A 117 14.68 -11.20 3.00
C THR A 117 13.49 -12.12 3.29
N GLU A 118 12.42 -11.61 3.89
CA GLU A 118 11.20 -12.40 4.10
C GLU A 118 10.35 -12.51 2.83
N VAL A 119 10.23 -11.44 2.03
CA VAL A 119 9.40 -11.42 0.80
C VAL A 119 10.01 -12.23 -0.35
N ASN A 120 11.34 -12.19 -0.53
CA ASN A 120 12.09 -12.91 -1.57
C ASN A 120 12.59 -14.30 -1.10
N LYS A 121 12.06 -14.83 0.01
CA LYS A 121 12.49 -16.10 0.60
C LYS A 121 12.34 -17.26 -0.39
N THR A 122 13.37 -18.08 -0.52
CA THR A 122 13.35 -19.27 -1.39
C THR A 122 12.47 -20.37 -0.81
N GLY A 123 11.68 -21.05 -1.65
CA GLY A 123 10.81 -22.16 -1.26
C GLY A 123 9.35 -21.77 -0.97
N THR A 124 8.99 -20.50 -1.19
CA THR A 124 7.60 -20.04 -1.18
C THR A 124 6.82 -20.65 -2.34
N GLN A 125 5.48 -20.75 -2.19
CA GLN A 125 4.58 -21.38 -3.16
C GLN A 125 3.99 -20.37 -4.18
N TYR A 126 4.57 -19.17 -4.26
CA TYR A 126 4.19 -18.09 -5.18
C TYR A 126 5.39 -17.65 -6.01
N LEU A 127 5.15 -17.24 -7.26
CA LEU A 127 6.20 -16.71 -8.14
C LEU A 127 6.21 -15.18 -8.06
N LEU A 128 7.07 -14.65 -7.19
CA LEU A 128 7.43 -13.23 -7.19
C LEU A 128 8.84 -13.09 -7.78
N ARG A 129 8.98 -12.23 -8.79
CA ARG A 129 10.26 -11.88 -9.42
C ARG A 129 10.45 -10.38 -9.38
N THR A 130 11.47 -9.93 -8.65
CA THR A 130 11.87 -8.52 -8.55
C THR A 130 13.20 -8.31 -9.26
N ALA A 131 13.22 -7.45 -10.28
CA ALA A 131 14.40 -7.03 -11.00
C ALA A 131 14.72 -5.57 -10.62
N ASN A 132 15.47 -5.41 -9.53
CA ASN A 132 15.88 -4.12 -8.98
C ASN A 132 17.40 -3.93 -9.20
N ARG A 133 17.81 -2.91 -9.94
CA ARG A 133 19.23 -2.62 -10.21
C ARG A 133 19.43 -1.13 -10.49
N LEU A 134 20.59 -0.61 -10.08
CA LEU A 134 21.07 0.70 -10.52
C LEU A 134 22.07 0.51 -11.66
N PHE A 135 21.88 1.29 -12.71
CA PHE A 135 22.82 1.37 -13.83
C PHE A 135 23.46 2.75 -13.82
N GLY A 136 24.74 2.81 -13.44
CA GLY A 136 25.53 4.03 -13.42
C GLY A 136 26.34 4.19 -14.71
N GLU A 137 26.68 5.42 -15.07
CA GLU A 137 27.65 5.67 -16.14
C GLU A 137 29.08 5.40 -15.63
N LYS A 138 29.86 4.63 -16.40
CA LYS A 138 31.15 4.07 -15.97
C LYS A 138 32.26 5.08 -15.66
N SER A 139 32.19 6.31 -16.17
CA SER A 139 33.18 7.37 -15.86
C SER A 139 32.88 8.11 -14.56
N CYS A 140 31.77 7.77 -13.88
CA CYS A 140 31.34 8.37 -12.64
C CYS A 140 31.90 7.69 -11.38
N ASP A 141 32.92 6.81 -11.45
CA ASP A 141 33.71 6.28 -10.32
C ASP A 141 32.93 6.00 -9.02
N PHE A 142 31.96 5.06 -9.05
CA PHE A 142 31.09 4.80 -7.90
C PHE A 142 31.81 4.13 -6.72
N LEU A 143 31.58 4.66 -5.51
CA LEU A 143 32.21 4.21 -4.26
C LEU A 143 31.88 2.73 -3.95
N SER A 144 32.89 1.92 -3.61
CA SER A 144 32.70 0.52 -3.23
C SER A 144 31.75 0.36 -2.05
N SER A 145 31.90 1.19 -1.01
CA SER A 145 31.02 1.21 0.17
C SER A 145 29.54 1.44 -0.15
N PHE A 146 29.23 2.16 -1.23
CA PHE A 146 27.87 2.33 -1.72
C PHE A 146 27.36 1.03 -2.38
N ARG A 147 28.16 0.41 -3.26
CA ARG A 147 27.83 -0.87 -3.90
C ARG A 147 27.60 -1.98 -2.87
N ASP A 148 28.48 -2.08 -1.88
CA ASP A 148 28.39 -3.02 -0.77
C ASP A 148 27.10 -2.81 0.05
N SER A 149 26.71 -1.55 0.27
CA SER A 149 25.47 -1.18 0.97
C SER A 149 24.22 -1.52 0.15
N CYS A 150 24.22 -1.29 -1.16
CA CYS A 150 23.15 -1.70 -2.07
C CYS A 150 22.95 -3.23 -2.04
N GLN A 151 24.02 -4.00 -2.13
CA GLN A 151 23.93 -5.46 -2.09
C GLN A 151 23.46 -5.96 -0.71
N LYS A 152 24.03 -5.43 0.37
CA LYS A 152 23.73 -5.84 1.76
C LYS A 152 22.27 -5.55 2.15
N PHE A 153 21.78 -4.34 1.89
CA PHE A 153 20.51 -3.87 2.42
C PHE A 153 19.33 -3.98 1.45
N TYR A 154 19.60 -3.93 0.14
CA TYR A 154 18.56 -3.91 -0.90
C TYR A 154 18.52 -5.15 -1.78
N GLN A 155 19.44 -6.11 -1.57
CA GLN A 155 19.64 -7.26 -2.46
C GLN A 155 19.81 -6.83 -3.93
N ALA A 156 20.24 -5.58 -4.14
CA ALA A 156 20.28 -4.91 -5.42
C ALA A 156 21.74 -4.67 -5.80
N GLU A 157 22.10 -5.09 -7.00
CA GLU A 157 23.42 -4.84 -7.54
C GLU A 157 23.46 -3.46 -8.22
N MET A 158 24.67 -2.93 -8.35
CA MET A 158 24.96 -1.77 -9.18
C MET A 158 25.86 -2.20 -10.33
N GLU A 159 25.49 -1.81 -11.55
CA GLU A 159 26.25 -2.11 -12.77
C GLU A 159 26.67 -0.81 -13.45
N GLU A 160 27.90 -0.77 -13.95
CA GLU A 160 28.46 0.39 -14.66
C GLU A 160 28.40 0.15 -16.17
N LEU A 161 27.72 1.05 -16.89
CA LEU A 161 27.51 0.97 -18.32
C LEU A 161 28.09 2.19 -19.04
N ASP A 162 28.35 2.01 -20.34
CA ASP A 162 28.88 3.06 -21.20
C ASP A 162 27.71 3.81 -21.87
N PHE A 163 27.12 4.77 -21.16
CA PHE A 163 26.10 5.64 -21.75
C PHE A 163 26.70 6.69 -22.69
N ILE A 164 27.94 7.14 -22.45
CA ILE A 164 28.55 8.20 -23.28
C ILE A 164 28.90 7.70 -24.68
N SER A 165 29.55 6.54 -24.81
CA SER A 165 30.09 6.03 -26.08
C SER A 165 29.27 4.88 -26.68
N ALA A 166 28.37 4.25 -25.89
CA ALA A 166 27.66 3.04 -26.32
C ALA A 166 26.18 2.99 -25.89
N VAL A 167 25.47 4.13 -25.87
CA VAL A 167 24.03 4.29 -25.50
C VAL A 167 23.17 3.07 -25.86
N GLU A 168 23.08 2.72 -27.15
CA GLU A 168 22.19 1.65 -27.63
C GLU A 168 22.63 0.25 -27.19
N LYS A 169 23.92 0.02 -26.95
CA LYS A 169 24.41 -1.24 -26.36
C LYS A 169 23.98 -1.32 -24.90
N SER A 170 24.16 -0.24 -24.14
CA SER A 170 23.76 -0.11 -22.75
C SER A 170 22.24 -0.27 -22.57
N ARG A 171 21.43 0.37 -23.43
CA ARG A 171 19.96 0.21 -23.46
C ARG A 171 19.53 -1.24 -23.70
N LYS A 172 20.09 -1.89 -24.72
CA LYS A 172 19.77 -3.29 -25.07
C LYS A 172 20.20 -4.26 -23.97
N HIS A 173 21.32 -4.01 -23.31
CA HIS A 173 21.80 -4.77 -22.16
C HIS A 173 20.81 -4.71 -20.99
N ILE A 174 20.35 -3.50 -20.62
CA ILE A 174 19.32 -3.31 -19.58
C ILE A 174 18.05 -4.09 -19.93
N ASN A 175 17.53 -3.95 -21.16
CA ASN A 175 16.33 -4.70 -21.58
C ASN A 175 16.54 -6.22 -21.53
N SER A 176 17.69 -6.72 -21.97
CA SER A 176 18.00 -8.16 -21.94
C SER A 176 18.08 -8.70 -20.50
N TRP A 177 18.70 -7.94 -19.59
CA TRP A 177 18.77 -8.30 -18.17
C TRP A 177 17.39 -8.29 -17.51
N VAL A 178 16.56 -7.28 -17.78
CA VAL A 178 15.17 -7.23 -17.26
C VAL A 178 14.35 -8.40 -17.80
N ALA A 179 14.48 -8.72 -19.09
CA ALA A 179 13.80 -9.85 -19.71
C ALA A 179 14.22 -11.18 -19.05
N GLU A 180 15.52 -11.40 -18.82
CA GLU A 180 16.03 -12.58 -18.11
C GLU A 180 15.45 -12.68 -16.69
N LYS A 181 15.52 -11.60 -15.89
CA LYS A 181 15.02 -11.60 -14.50
C LYS A 181 13.51 -11.68 -14.37
N THR A 182 12.76 -11.44 -15.45
CA THR A 182 11.30 -11.49 -15.49
C THR A 182 10.78 -12.66 -16.34
N GLU A 183 11.61 -13.66 -16.63
CA GLU A 183 11.23 -14.87 -17.38
C GLU A 183 10.58 -14.54 -18.75
N GLY A 184 11.10 -13.49 -19.41
CA GLY A 184 10.64 -12.97 -20.70
C GLY A 184 9.36 -12.14 -20.65
N LYS A 185 8.74 -11.95 -19.48
CA LYS A 185 7.47 -11.21 -19.34
C LYS A 185 7.62 -9.71 -19.58
N ILE A 186 8.79 -9.14 -19.30
CA ILE A 186 9.12 -7.72 -19.57
C ILE A 186 10.29 -7.67 -20.56
N ALA A 187 9.98 -7.75 -21.86
CA ALA A 187 10.99 -7.81 -22.93
C ALA A 187 11.62 -6.45 -23.28
N GLU A 188 10.82 -5.37 -23.27
CA GLU A 188 11.29 -4.00 -23.43
C GLU A 188 10.82 -3.13 -22.25
N LEU A 189 11.81 -2.55 -21.55
CA LEU A 189 11.64 -1.59 -20.46
C LEU A 189 12.03 -0.19 -20.92
N LEU A 190 13.16 -0.08 -21.62
CA LEU A 190 13.71 1.15 -22.18
C LEU A 190 13.50 1.16 -23.69
N SER A 191 12.59 1.99 -24.17
CA SER A 191 12.35 2.25 -25.60
C SER A 191 13.54 2.96 -26.27
N PRO A 192 13.71 2.90 -27.61
CA PRO A 192 14.74 3.65 -28.32
C PRO A 192 14.69 5.15 -27.98
N GLY A 193 15.84 5.76 -27.72
CA GLY A 193 15.95 7.17 -27.32
C GLY A 193 15.51 7.50 -25.89
N SER A 194 15.14 6.51 -25.07
CA SER A 194 14.80 6.73 -23.65
C SER A 194 16.00 6.96 -22.72
N VAL A 195 17.22 6.74 -23.24
CA VAL A 195 18.53 7.03 -22.62
C VAL A 195 19.45 7.62 -23.70
N ASP A 196 20.44 8.40 -23.28
CA ASP A 196 21.28 9.24 -24.14
C ASP A 196 22.72 9.40 -23.59
N PRO A 197 23.64 10.13 -24.26
CA PRO A 197 24.99 10.37 -23.75
C PRO A 197 25.09 11.25 -22.49
N LEU A 198 23.99 11.93 -22.11
CA LEU A 198 23.90 12.74 -20.88
C LEU A 198 23.43 11.91 -19.68
N THR A 199 22.96 10.69 -19.91
CA THR A 199 22.54 9.74 -18.88
C THR A 199 23.71 9.39 -17.95
N ARG A 200 23.48 9.53 -16.63
CA ARG A 200 24.46 9.28 -15.55
C ARG A 200 24.01 8.20 -14.59
N LEU A 201 22.71 8.15 -14.28
CA LEU A 201 22.15 7.15 -13.37
C LEU A 201 20.73 6.77 -13.79
N VAL A 202 20.50 5.47 -13.99
CA VAL A 202 19.19 4.88 -14.28
C VAL A 202 18.83 3.90 -13.17
N LEU A 203 17.72 4.15 -12.48
CA LEU A 203 17.13 3.21 -11.53
C LEU A 203 16.06 2.37 -12.25
N VAL A 204 16.23 1.04 -12.21
CA VAL A 204 15.26 0.07 -12.73
C VAL A 204 14.62 -0.67 -11.58
N ASN A 205 13.29 -0.69 -11.58
CA ASN A 205 12.47 -1.54 -10.72
C ASN A 205 11.41 -2.22 -11.60
N ALA A 206 11.65 -3.49 -11.96
CA ALA A 206 10.71 -4.29 -12.74
C ALA A 206 10.19 -5.46 -11.91
N VAL A 207 8.87 -5.67 -11.88
CA VAL A 207 8.23 -6.61 -10.96
C VAL A 207 7.22 -7.48 -11.68
N TYR A 208 7.40 -8.79 -11.61
CA TYR A 208 6.45 -9.79 -12.09
C TYR A 208 5.90 -10.60 -10.91
N PHE A 209 4.57 -10.75 -10.86
CA PHE A 209 3.90 -11.63 -9.91
C PHE A 209 2.94 -12.58 -10.62
N LYS A 210 3.08 -13.86 -10.28
CA LYS A 210 2.07 -14.91 -10.49
C LYS A 210 1.92 -15.72 -9.20
N GLY A 211 0.76 -15.61 -8.57
CA GLY A 211 0.40 -16.39 -7.39
C GLY A 211 -0.53 -17.55 -7.74
N ASN A 212 -0.35 -18.68 -7.07
CA ASN A 212 -1.29 -19.79 -7.10
C ASN A 212 -2.32 -19.61 -5.98
N TRP A 213 -3.62 -19.71 -6.27
CA TRP A 213 -4.66 -19.57 -5.23
C TRP A 213 -4.60 -20.70 -4.20
N ASN A 214 -4.96 -20.42 -2.94
CA ASN A 214 -5.18 -21.49 -1.94
C ASN A 214 -6.41 -22.33 -2.30
N GLU A 215 -7.45 -21.66 -2.82
CA GLU A 215 -8.68 -22.26 -3.33
C GLU A 215 -8.79 -21.85 -4.80
N GLN A 216 -8.62 -22.80 -5.72
CA GLN A 216 -8.67 -22.50 -7.16
C GLN A 216 -10.08 -22.21 -7.66
N PHE A 217 -10.14 -21.43 -8.73
CA PHE A 217 -11.30 -21.42 -9.61
C PHE A 217 -11.26 -22.65 -10.53
N ASP A 218 -12.41 -23.20 -10.86
CA ASP A 218 -12.49 -24.24 -11.88
C ASP A 218 -12.48 -23.57 -13.28
N LYS A 219 -11.64 -24.07 -14.19
CA LYS A 219 -11.59 -23.60 -15.57
C LYS A 219 -12.90 -23.93 -16.32
N GLU A 220 -13.61 -24.98 -15.93
CA GLU A 220 -14.93 -25.33 -16.50
C GLU A 220 -16.04 -24.37 -16.04
N ASN A 221 -15.89 -23.72 -14.88
CA ASN A 221 -16.83 -22.71 -14.36
C ASN A 221 -16.50 -21.28 -14.83
N THR A 222 -15.54 -21.10 -15.73
CA THR A 222 -15.17 -19.78 -16.28
C THR A 222 -15.98 -19.48 -17.54
N GLU A 223 -16.77 -18.41 -17.50
CA GLU A 223 -17.74 -18.07 -18.56
C GLU A 223 -17.52 -16.65 -19.09
N GLU A 224 -17.91 -16.38 -20.34
CA GLU A 224 -18.01 -14.99 -20.81
C GLU A 224 -19.19 -14.29 -20.14
N ARG A 225 -18.92 -13.19 -19.42
CA ARG A 225 -19.94 -12.34 -18.79
C ARG A 225 -19.67 -10.86 -19.08
N ARG A 226 -20.65 -10.00 -18.79
CA ARG A 226 -20.52 -8.54 -18.96
C ARG A 226 -19.77 -7.92 -17.78
N PHE A 227 -18.92 -6.94 -18.06
CA PHE A 227 -18.26 -6.07 -17.11
C PHE A 227 -18.65 -4.61 -17.39
N LYS A 228 -19.25 -3.93 -16.42
CA LYS A 228 -19.81 -2.57 -16.50
C LYS A 228 -18.70 -1.53 -16.33
N VAL A 229 -17.99 -1.20 -17.41
CA VAL A 229 -16.93 -0.18 -17.45
C VAL A 229 -17.47 1.21 -17.04
N SER A 230 -18.71 1.51 -17.44
CA SER A 230 -19.44 2.70 -16.98
C SER A 230 -20.95 2.47 -17.06
N LYS A 231 -21.77 3.44 -16.63
CA LYS A 231 -23.25 3.38 -16.71
C LYS A 231 -23.80 3.08 -18.12
N ASN A 232 -23.02 3.35 -19.17
CA ASN A 232 -23.41 3.20 -20.57
C ASN A 232 -22.48 2.27 -21.38
N GLU A 233 -21.48 1.64 -20.75
CA GLU A 233 -20.46 0.83 -21.44
C GLU A 233 -20.24 -0.49 -20.70
N GLU A 234 -20.50 -1.60 -21.38
CA GLU A 234 -20.21 -2.96 -20.92
C GLU A 234 -19.28 -3.67 -21.90
N LYS A 235 -18.33 -4.47 -21.38
CA LYS A 235 -17.42 -5.30 -22.18
C LYS A 235 -17.53 -6.78 -21.78
N PRO A 236 -17.35 -7.72 -22.72
CA PRO A 236 -17.22 -9.14 -22.37
C PRO A 236 -15.91 -9.37 -21.60
N VAL A 237 -15.97 -10.20 -20.56
CA VAL A 237 -14.83 -10.69 -19.77
C VAL A 237 -14.96 -12.18 -19.52
N GLN A 238 -13.84 -12.88 -19.42
CA GLN A 238 -13.81 -14.24 -18.90
C GLN A 238 -13.95 -14.15 -17.37
N MET A 239 -15.15 -14.43 -16.86
CA MET A 239 -15.48 -14.35 -15.44
C MET A 239 -15.28 -15.72 -14.80
N MET A 240 -14.28 -15.83 -13.93
CA MET A 240 -14.03 -17.02 -13.14
C MET A 240 -15.09 -17.13 -12.05
N PHE A 241 -15.52 -18.34 -11.71
CA PHE A 241 -16.51 -18.59 -10.64
C PHE A 241 -16.08 -19.71 -9.69
N MET A 242 -16.28 -19.49 -8.40
CA MET A 242 -16.19 -20.54 -7.37
C MET A 242 -17.13 -20.27 -6.19
N GLN A 243 -17.36 -21.31 -5.37
CA GLN A 243 -18.09 -21.19 -4.12
C GLN A 243 -17.31 -21.85 -2.99
N SER A 244 -16.59 -21.06 -2.19
CA SER A 244 -15.79 -21.53 -1.05
C SER A 244 -15.95 -20.59 0.16
N THR A 245 -15.21 -20.84 1.24
CA THR A 245 -15.25 -20.02 2.46
C THR A 245 -14.13 -19.00 2.46
N PHE A 246 -14.48 -17.72 2.58
CA PHE A 246 -13.55 -16.59 2.53
C PHE A 246 -13.88 -15.56 3.60
N LYS A 247 -12.89 -14.71 3.90
CA LYS A 247 -13.08 -13.53 4.74
C LYS A 247 -13.68 -12.40 3.94
N LYS A 248 -14.81 -11.87 4.42
CA LYS A 248 -15.56 -10.78 3.81
C LYS A 248 -15.91 -9.73 4.87
N THR A 249 -16.02 -8.47 4.46
CA THR A 249 -16.69 -7.43 5.24
C THR A 249 -17.33 -6.39 4.31
N TYR A 250 -18.09 -5.46 4.87
CA TYR A 250 -18.70 -4.34 4.15
C TYR A 250 -18.46 -3.02 4.91
N ILE A 251 -17.81 -2.08 4.24
CA ILE A 251 -17.48 -0.76 4.82
C ILE A 251 -18.58 0.23 4.41
N GLY A 252 -19.51 0.48 5.33
CA GLY A 252 -20.65 1.38 5.10
C GLY A 252 -20.29 2.85 4.87
N GLU A 253 -19.11 3.31 5.31
CA GLU A 253 -18.61 4.68 5.07
C GLU A 253 -18.40 4.97 3.57
N ILE A 254 -17.96 3.95 2.82
CA ILE A 254 -17.59 4.04 1.41
C ILE A 254 -18.41 3.09 0.53
N PHE A 255 -19.50 2.51 1.06
CA PHE A 255 -20.40 1.58 0.38
C PHE A 255 -19.63 0.51 -0.43
N THR A 256 -18.74 -0.23 0.25
CA THR A 256 -17.75 -1.10 -0.40
C THR A 256 -17.67 -2.46 0.27
N GLN A 257 -17.81 -3.52 -0.52
CA GLN A 257 -17.53 -4.89 -0.12
C GLN A 257 -16.03 -5.17 -0.20
N ILE A 258 -15.46 -5.82 0.82
CA ILE A 258 -14.07 -6.27 0.83
C ILE A 258 -14.05 -7.79 0.90
N LEU A 259 -13.32 -8.43 -0.02
CA LEU A 259 -13.09 -9.87 -0.06
C LEU A 259 -11.58 -10.17 0.02
N VAL A 260 -11.20 -11.20 0.78
CA VAL A 260 -9.82 -11.66 0.91
C VAL A 260 -9.67 -13.07 0.32
N LEU A 261 -8.88 -13.17 -0.73
CA LEU A 261 -8.53 -14.41 -1.43
C LEU A 261 -7.06 -14.79 -1.12
N PRO A 262 -6.81 -15.81 -0.27
CA PRO A 262 -5.46 -16.23 0.05
C PRO A 262 -4.80 -16.99 -1.12
N TYR A 263 -3.50 -16.79 -1.30
CA TYR A 263 -2.64 -17.63 -2.14
C TYR A 263 -2.14 -18.86 -1.36
N VAL A 264 -1.59 -19.87 -2.06
CA VAL A 264 -1.04 -21.09 -1.45
C VAL A 264 -0.07 -20.75 -0.30
N GLY A 265 -0.21 -21.46 0.82
CA GLY A 265 0.57 -21.22 2.04
C GLY A 265 0.08 -20.06 2.89
N LYS A 266 -0.89 -19.28 2.42
CA LYS A 266 -1.50 -18.12 3.11
C LYS A 266 -0.48 -17.04 3.53
N GLU A 267 0.66 -16.98 2.83
CA GLU A 267 1.69 -15.95 3.05
C GLU A 267 1.36 -14.66 2.30
N LEU A 268 0.62 -14.75 1.21
CA LEU A 268 0.08 -13.62 0.46
C LEU A 268 -1.45 -13.72 0.39
N ASN A 269 -2.11 -12.57 0.40
CA ASN A 269 -3.53 -12.42 0.15
C ASN A 269 -3.76 -11.44 -1.00
N MET A 270 -4.67 -11.74 -1.93
CA MET A 270 -5.33 -10.70 -2.72
C MET A 270 -6.52 -10.15 -1.95
N ILE A 271 -6.56 -8.84 -1.75
CA ILE A 271 -7.68 -8.11 -1.16
C ILE A 271 -8.36 -7.34 -2.27
N ILE A 272 -9.66 -7.53 -2.46
CA ILE A 272 -10.46 -6.83 -3.47
C ILE A 272 -11.41 -5.90 -2.74
N MET A 273 -11.38 -4.61 -3.08
CA MET A 273 -12.34 -3.60 -2.62
C MET A 273 -13.27 -3.27 -3.79
N LEU A 274 -14.49 -3.76 -3.71
CA LEU A 274 -15.55 -3.61 -4.71
C LEU A 274 -16.61 -2.64 -4.16
N PRO A 275 -16.69 -1.39 -4.66
CA PRO A 275 -17.77 -0.47 -4.32
C PRO A 275 -19.12 -1.06 -4.73
N ASP A 276 -20.23 -0.53 -4.23
CA ASP A 276 -21.55 -0.82 -4.80
C ASP A 276 -21.71 -0.10 -6.16
N GLU A 277 -22.58 -0.61 -7.05
CA GLU A 277 -22.76 -0.10 -8.42
C GLU A 277 -23.14 1.41 -8.51
N THR A 278 -23.67 1.97 -7.42
CA THR A 278 -24.01 3.40 -7.31
C THR A 278 -22.82 4.29 -6.94
N THR A 279 -21.72 3.70 -6.47
CA THR A 279 -20.56 4.38 -5.89
C THR A 279 -19.42 4.46 -6.90
N ASP A 280 -18.99 5.69 -7.25
CA ASP A 280 -17.80 5.88 -8.08
C ASP A 280 -16.55 5.42 -7.30
N LEU A 281 -15.75 4.54 -7.91
CA LEU A 281 -14.46 4.06 -7.40
C LEU A 281 -13.54 5.21 -6.94
N ARG A 282 -13.64 6.39 -7.58
CA ARG A 282 -12.90 7.60 -7.18
C ARG A 282 -13.26 8.14 -5.80
N THR A 283 -14.40 7.75 -5.25
CA THR A 283 -14.80 8.10 -3.87
C THR A 283 -13.98 7.26 -2.90
N VAL A 284 -13.89 5.95 -3.14
CA VAL A 284 -13.04 5.03 -2.39
C VAL A 284 -11.57 5.45 -2.50
N GLU A 285 -11.07 5.76 -3.70
CA GLU A 285 -9.69 6.24 -3.93
C GLU A 285 -9.32 7.51 -3.15
N LYS A 286 -10.28 8.39 -2.83
CA LYS A 286 -10.04 9.62 -2.05
C LYS A 286 -10.03 9.38 -0.56
N GLU A 287 -10.93 8.52 -0.08
CA GLU A 287 -11.05 8.20 1.34
C GLU A 287 -10.02 7.16 1.80
N LEU A 288 -9.41 6.42 0.89
CA LEU A 288 -8.41 5.41 1.21
C LEU A 288 -7.08 6.03 1.69
N THR A 289 -6.92 6.14 3.01
CA THR A 289 -5.62 6.37 3.66
C THR A 289 -4.97 5.03 4.06
N TYR A 290 -3.71 5.06 4.50
CA TYR A 290 -3.06 3.85 5.01
C TYR A 290 -3.70 3.33 6.31
N GLU A 291 -4.08 4.24 7.20
CA GLU A 291 -4.74 3.94 8.47
C GLU A 291 -6.10 3.28 8.21
N LYS A 292 -6.92 3.88 7.32
CA LYS A 292 -8.19 3.31 6.86
C LYS A 292 -8.00 1.98 6.14
N PHE A 293 -7.00 1.84 5.27
CA PHE A 293 -6.70 0.55 4.63
C PHE A 293 -6.41 -0.53 5.67
N VAL A 294 -5.52 -0.27 6.64
CA VAL A 294 -5.17 -1.23 7.70
C VAL A 294 -6.39 -1.57 8.55
N GLU A 295 -7.23 -0.59 8.90
CA GLU A 295 -8.45 -0.79 9.68
C GLU A 295 -9.49 -1.64 8.92
N TRP A 296 -9.78 -1.31 7.66
CA TRP A 296 -10.75 -2.01 6.84
C TRP A 296 -10.30 -3.42 6.39
N THR A 297 -8.98 -3.68 6.39
CA THR A 297 -8.40 -4.97 6.00
C THR A 297 -8.03 -5.88 7.17
N ARG A 298 -8.46 -5.53 8.39
CA ARG A 298 -8.27 -6.33 9.60
C ARG A 298 -8.93 -7.70 9.51
N LEU A 299 -8.11 -8.73 9.25
CA LEU A 299 -8.56 -10.13 9.13
C LEU A 299 -9.21 -10.69 10.40
N ASP A 300 -9.03 -10.05 11.56
CA ASP A 300 -9.67 -10.39 12.83
C ASP A 300 -11.06 -9.76 13.01
N MET A 301 -11.43 -8.79 12.16
CA MET A 301 -12.70 -8.07 12.16
C MET A 301 -13.59 -8.41 10.95
N MET A 302 -13.21 -9.42 10.17
CA MET A 302 -13.95 -9.91 9.00
C MET A 302 -14.68 -11.21 9.31
N ASP A 303 -15.88 -11.35 8.77
CA ASP A 303 -16.66 -12.58 8.84
C ASP A 303 -16.06 -13.63 7.87
N GLU A 304 -15.86 -14.86 8.35
CA GLU A 304 -15.44 -16.00 7.55
C GLU A 304 -16.66 -16.85 7.20
N GLU A 305 -17.19 -16.68 5.99
CA GLU A 305 -18.44 -17.28 5.55
C GLU A 305 -18.33 -17.92 4.16
N LYS A 306 -19.32 -18.74 3.77
CA LYS A 306 -19.39 -19.31 2.42
C LYS A 306 -19.87 -18.24 1.44
N VAL A 307 -19.09 -17.96 0.40
CA VAL A 307 -19.36 -16.91 -0.59
C VAL A 307 -19.34 -17.48 -2.00
N GLU A 308 -20.28 -17.04 -2.84
CA GLU A 308 -20.23 -17.19 -4.30
C GLU A 308 -19.36 -16.07 -4.88
N VAL A 309 -18.16 -16.39 -5.39
CA VAL A 309 -17.18 -15.43 -5.89
C VAL A 309 -17.15 -15.46 -7.41
N SER A 310 -17.39 -14.30 -8.03
CA SER A 310 -17.12 -14.04 -9.45
C SER A 310 -16.04 -12.98 -9.60
N LEU A 311 -14.95 -13.32 -10.30
CA LEU A 311 -13.77 -12.46 -10.50
C LEU A 311 -13.32 -12.55 -11.97
N PRO A 312 -13.15 -11.43 -12.71
CA PRO A 312 -12.60 -11.49 -14.06
C PRO A 312 -11.17 -12.05 -14.05
N ARG A 313 -10.87 -12.92 -15.01
CA ARG A 313 -9.51 -13.24 -15.44
C ARG A 313 -8.92 -11.99 -16.10
N PHE A 314 -7.76 -11.52 -15.65
CA PHE A 314 -7.11 -10.34 -16.23
C PHE A 314 -5.59 -10.41 -16.19
N LYS A 315 -4.96 -9.64 -17.07
CA LYS A 315 -3.52 -9.40 -17.09
C LYS A 315 -3.30 -7.90 -17.18
N LEU A 316 -2.54 -7.34 -16.25
CA LEU A 316 -2.18 -5.91 -16.23
C LEU A 316 -0.67 -5.77 -16.38
N GLU A 317 -0.25 -4.95 -17.33
CA GLU A 317 1.13 -4.59 -17.58
C GLU A 317 1.21 -3.07 -17.72
N GLU A 318 1.81 -2.41 -16.74
CA GLU A 318 1.92 -0.94 -16.70
C GLU A 318 3.38 -0.51 -16.53
N SER A 319 3.74 0.59 -17.20
CA SER A 319 5.09 1.14 -17.22
C SER A 319 5.04 2.63 -16.92
N TYR A 320 5.75 3.04 -15.88
CA TYR A 320 5.75 4.39 -15.34
C TYR A 320 7.15 5.00 -15.45
N ASP A 321 7.23 6.19 -16.04
CA ASP A 321 8.37 7.08 -15.84
C ASP A 321 8.15 7.82 -14.53
N MET A 322 8.89 7.41 -13.50
CA MET A 322 8.66 7.83 -12.12
C MET A 322 9.23 9.23 -11.84
N GLU A 323 9.99 9.84 -12.75
CA GLU A 323 10.50 11.21 -12.60
C GLU A 323 9.37 12.19 -12.30
N SER A 324 8.37 12.27 -13.18
CA SER A 324 7.22 13.17 -13.02
C SER A 324 6.46 12.94 -11.70
N VAL A 325 6.32 11.68 -11.29
CA VAL A 325 5.64 11.28 -10.05
C VAL A 325 6.46 11.72 -8.83
N LEU A 326 7.75 11.40 -8.79
CA LEU A 326 8.65 11.70 -7.67
C LEU A 326 8.88 13.21 -7.52
N CYS A 327 9.00 13.94 -8.63
CA CYS A 327 9.01 15.41 -8.63
C CYS A 327 7.71 15.99 -8.06
N SER A 328 6.54 15.44 -8.42
CA SER A 328 5.24 15.88 -7.85
C SER A 328 5.09 15.59 -6.35
N LEU A 329 5.87 14.65 -5.82
CA LEU A 329 5.96 14.33 -4.39
C LEU A 329 7.06 15.13 -3.67
N GLY A 330 7.81 15.99 -4.38
CA GLY A 330 8.82 16.88 -3.83
C GLY A 330 10.27 16.40 -3.93
N MET A 331 10.56 15.34 -4.70
CA MET A 331 11.92 14.85 -4.95
C MET A 331 12.56 15.48 -6.20
N THR A 332 12.40 16.79 -6.40
CA THR A 332 12.91 17.50 -7.59
C THR A 332 14.43 17.54 -7.64
N ASP A 333 15.08 17.82 -6.51
CA ASP A 333 16.53 18.03 -6.43
C ASP A 333 17.33 16.83 -6.97
N ALA A 334 16.81 15.61 -6.83
CA ALA A 334 17.44 14.37 -7.28
C ALA A 334 17.64 14.27 -8.81
N PHE A 335 16.80 14.93 -9.61
CA PHE A 335 16.85 14.89 -11.08
C PHE A 335 17.63 16.07 -11.67
N GLU A 336 17.85 17.13 -10.88
CA GLU A 336 18.53 18.35 -11.32
C GLU A 336 20.05 18.30 -11.08
N LEU A 337 20.82 18.30 -12.17
CA LEU A 337 22.29 18.40 -12.12
C LEU A 337 22.72 19.69 -11.42
N GLY A 338 23.56 19.58 -10.39
CA GLY A 338 24.01 20.70 -9.56
C GLY A 338 23.11 21.04 -8.37
N LYS A 339 21.94 20.38 -8.21
CA LYS A 339 21.16 20.37 -6.95
C LYS A 339 21.16 19.00 -6.27
N ALA A 340 21.27 17.92 -7.04
CA ALA A 340 21.37 16.57 -6.54
C ALA A 340 22.65 16.38 -5.70
N ASP A 341 22.48 16.00 -4.42
CA ASP A 341 23.60 15.57 -3.57
C ASP A 341 23.65 14.03 -3.53
N PHE A 342 24.44 13.46 -4.45
CA PHE A 342 24.79 12.04 -4.45
C PHE A 342 26.26 11.82 -4.10
N SER A 343 26.83 12.69 -3.25
CA SER A 343 28.22 12.57 -2.75
C SER A 343 28.51 11.24 -2.03
N GLY A 344 27.48 10.62 -1.46
CA GLY A 344 27.55 9.27 -0.88
C GLY A 344 27.61 8.11 -1.88
N MET A 345 27.42 8.38 -3.19
CA MET A 345 27.50 7.41 -4.28
C MET A 345 28.80 7.56 -5.08
N SER A 346 29.18 8.80 -5.36
CA SER A 346 30.38 9.17 -6.12
C SER A 346 30.89 10.54 -5.71
N LYS A 347 32.14 10.85 -6.07
CA LYS A 347 32.72 12.19 -6.02
C LYS A 347 32.41 13.04 -7.26
N ALA A 348 31.87 12.44 -8.32
CA ALA A 348 31.45 13.13 -9.54
C ALA A 348 30.06 13.76 -9.36
N ASP A 349 29.79 14.84 -10.08
CA ASP A 349 28.45 15.44 -10.14
C ASP A 349 27.48 14.47 -10.83
N LEU A 350 26.53 13.97 -10.05
CA LEU A 350 25.52 13.01 -10.47
C LEU A 350 24.12 13.61 -10.34
N CYS A 351 23.23 13.25 -11.25
CA CYS A 351 21.80 13.33 -11.05
C CYS A 351 21.12 12.02 -11.49
N LEU A 352 19.90 11.80 -11.03
CA LEU A 352 19.07 10.69 -11.43
C LEU A 352 18.50 11.00 -12.81
N SER A 353 19.06 10.38 -13.85
CA SER A 353 18.69 10.66 -15.24
C SER A 353 17.41 9.93 -15.67
N LYS A 354 17.08 8.81 -15.02
CA LYS A 354 15.83 8.10 -15.25
C LYS A 354 15.45 7.18 -14.09
N VAL A 355 14.15 7.09 -13.81
CA VAL A 355 13.58 6.05 -12.95
C VAL A 355 12.46 5.35 -13.70
N VAL A 356 12.69 4.11 -14.12
CA VAL A 356 11.66 3.33 -14.81
C VAL A 356 11.14 2.25 -13.87
N HIS A 357 9.84 2.33 -13.59
CA HIS A 357 9.13 1.30 -12.88
C HIS A 357 8.16 0.59 -13.81
N LYS A 358 8.24 -0.74 -13.92
CA LYS A 358 7.31 -1.53 -14.73
C LYS A 358 6.80 -2.74 -13.95
N SER A 359 5.49 -2.94 -13.91
CA SER A 359 4.87 -4.02 -13.15
C SER A 359 3.90 -4.84 -13.98
N PHE A 360 3.88 -6.14 -13.68
CA PHE A 360 3.07 -7.14 -14.37
C PHE A 360 2.38 -8.03 -13.35
N VAL A 361 1.04 -8.09 -13.42
CA VAL A 361 0.20 -8.97 -12.61
C VAL A 361 -0.73 -9.77 -13.52
N GLU A 362 -0.77 -11.08 -13.31
CA GLU A 362 -1.63 -12.02 -14.04
C GLU A 362 -2.55 -12.73 -13.04
N VAL A 363 -3.86 -12.62 -13.27
CA VAL A 363 -4.92 -13.25 -12.47
C VAL A 363 -5.67 -14.21 -13.36
N ASN A 364 -5.59 -15.50 -13.02
CA ASN A 364 -6.25 -16.62 -13.69
C ASN A 364 -6.67 -17.67 -12.65
N GLU A 365 -7.06 -18.86 -13.09
CA GLU A 365 -7.69 -19.87 -12.23
C GLU A 365 -6.70 -20.66 -11.34
N GLU A 366 -5.39 -20.59 -11.59
CA GLU A 366 -4.43 -21.65 -11.22
C GLU A 366 -3.98 -21.70 -9.75
N GLY A 367 -3.68 -22.92 -9.28
CA GLY A 367 -3.22 -23.21 -7.91
C GLY A 367 -3.32 -24.66 -7.39
N THR A 368 -2.91 -25.67 -8.18
CA THR A 368 -2.85 -27.13 -7.84
C THR A 368 -4.18 -27.83 -7.47
N GLU A 369 -4.54 -28.87 -8.21
CA GLU A 369 -5.75 -29.67 -7.96
C GLU A 369 -5.79 -30.27 -6.54
N ALA A 370 -6.75 -29.83 -5.72
CA ALA A 370 -7.15 -30.54 -4.51
C ALA A 370 -8.61 -30.24 -4.12
N ALA A 371 -9.38 -31.31 -3.86
CA ALA A 371 -10.52 -31.36 -2.92
C ALA A 371 -11.86 -30.65 -3.24
N ALA A 372 -12.20 -30.27 -4.48
CA ALA A 372 -13.55 -29.78 -4.81
C ALA A 372 -14.64 -30.89 -4.97
N ALA A 373 -14.25 -32.15 -5.20
CA ALA A 373 -15.19 -33.22 -5.59
C ALA A 373 -16.12 -33.75 -4.48
N THR A 374 -15.83 -33.50 -3.20
CA THR A 374 -16.48 -34.23 -2.08
C THR A 374 -17.70 -33.52 -1.47
N ALA A 375 -17.95 -32.25 -1.80
CA ALA A 375 -19.02 -31.45 -1.17
C ALA A 375 -20.37 -31.49 -1.90
N ALA A 376 -20.39 -31.81 -3.20
CA ALA A 376 -21.55 -31.66 -4.07
C ALA A 376 -22.73 -32.60 -3.77
N ILE A 377 -22.52 -33.69 -3.02
CA ILE A 377 -23.50 -34.78 -2.90
C ILE A 377 -24.40 -34.66 -1.64
N MET A 378 -24.08 -33.81 -0.65
CA MET A 378 -24.70 -33.89 0.69
C MET A 378 -25.64 -32.76 1.15
N MET A 379 -25.86 -31.68 0.37
CA MET A 379 -26.71 -30.55 0.81
C MET A 379 -27.84 -30.16 -0.14
N MET A 380 -28.68 -31.13 -0.54
CA MET A 380 -29.99 -30.86 -1.15
C MET A 380 -31.12 -30.67 -0.10
N ARG A 381 -30.84 -29.93 0.99
CA ARG A 381 -31.84 -29.57 2.02
C ARG A 381 -31.60 -28.15 2.54
N CYS A 382 -32.64 -27.31 2.39
CA CYS A 382 -32.71 -25.88 2.73
C CYS A 382 -31.77 -24.97 1.91
N ALA A 383 -32.36 -24.18 1.01
CA ALA A 383 -31.66 -23.09 0.33
C ALA A 383 -31.32 -21.97 1.32
N ARG A 384 -30.15 -22.06 1.96
CA ARG A 384 -29.52 -20.91 2.60
C ARG A 384 -29.14 -19.92 1.50
N PHE A 385 -29.50 -18.65 1.67
CA PHE A 385 -29.01 -17.59 0.81
C PHE A 385 -27.50 -17.47 1.00
N VAL A 386 -26.72 -17.80 -0.03
CA VAL A 386 -25.26 -17.69 0.00
C VAL A 386 -24.90 -16.28 -0.47
N PRO A 387 -24.17 -15.49 0.32
CA PRO A 387 -23.72 -14.17 -0.10
C PRO A 387 -22.90 -14.24 -1.39
N ARG A 388 -23.14 -13.26 -2.27
CA ARG A 388 -22.40 -13.10 -3.53
C ARG A 388 -21.32 -12.03 -3.38
N PHE A 389 -20.24 -12.20 -4.13
CA PHE A 389 -19.26 -11.18 -4.41
C PHE A 389 -18.97 -11.25 -5.90
N CYS A 390 -19.47 -10.28 -6.68
CA CYS A 390 -19.41 -10.30 -8.13
C CYS A 390 -18.67 -9.05 -8.63
N ALA A 391 -17.40 -9.21 -8.97
CA ALA A 391 -16.54 -8.12 -9.45
C ALA A 391 -16.79 -7.82 -10.95
N ASP A 392 -18.04 -7.50 -11.30
CA ASP A 392 -18.50 -7.19 -12.67
C ASP A 392 -18.42 -5.70 -13.03
N HIS A 393 -17.76 -4.88 -12.22
CA HIS A 393 -17.60 -3.43 -12.40
C HIS A 393 -16.35 -2.93 -11.66
N PRO A 394 -15.91 -1.66 -11.85
CA PRO A 394 -14.59 -1.21 -11.40
C PRO A 394 -14.28 -1.42 -9.91
N PHE A 395 -13.14 -2.03 -9.61
CA PHE A 395 -12.68 -2.35 -8.25
C PHE A 395 -11.20 -1.98 -8.03
N LEU A 396 -10.81 -1.84 -6.76
CA LEU A 396 -9.40 -1.83 -6.36
C LEU A 396 -8.98 -3.22 -5.93
N PHE A 397 -7.72 -3.58 -6.17
CA PHE A 397 -7.12 -4.80 -5.65
C PHE A 397 -5.74 -4.52 -5.04
N PHE A 398 -5.38 -5.32 -4.05
CA PHE A 398 -4.11 -5.24 -3.35
C PHE A 398 -3.55 -6.64 -3.15
N ILE A 399 -2.25 -6.82 -3.29
CA ILE A 399 -1.56 -8.06 -2.90
C ILE A 399 -0.76 -7.74 -1.65
N GLN A 400 -1.15 -8.31 -0.51
CA GLN A 400 -0.56 -8.06 0.81
C GLN A 400 0.16 -9.30 1.32
N HIS A 401 1.34 -9.11 1.91
CA HIS A 401 2.07 -10.15 2.62
C HIS A 401 1.60 -10.26 4.08
N SER A 402 1.04 -11.42 4.44
CA SER A 402 0.25 -11.62 5.66
C SER A 402 1.05 -11.47 6.96
N LYS A 403 2.37 -11.71 6.95
CA LYS A 403 3.20 -11.61 8.17
C LYS A 403 3.65 -10.19 8.48
N THR A 404 3.88 -9.37 7.45
CA THR A 404 4.37 -7.99 7.60
C THR A 404 3.29 -6.93 7.39
N ASN A 405 2.10 -7.35 6.95
CA ASN A 405 1.03 -6.50 6.41
C ASN A 405 1.47 -5.57 5.25
N GLY A 406 2.67 -5.80 4.69
CA GLY A 406 3.26 -5.02 3.61
C GLY A 406 2.54 -5.27 2.29
N ILE A 407 2.25 -4.18 1.56
CA ILE A 407 1.46 -4.23 0.34
C ILE A 407 2.42 -4.34 -0.84
N LEU A 408 2.52 -5.53 -1.41
CA LEU A 408 3.42 -5.79 -2.53
C LEU A 408 2.92 -5.12 -3.80
N PHE A 409 1.60 -5.14 -4.05
CA PHE A 409 0.95 -4.47 -5.17
C PHE A 409 -0.34 -3.77 -4.76
N CYS A 410 -0.67 -2.69 -5.44
CA CYS A 410 -1.98 -2.06 -5.48
C CYS A 410 -2.36 -1.78 -6.94
N GLY A 411 -3.65 -1.86 -7.27
CA GLY A 411 -4.12 -1.54 -8.61
C GLY A 411 -5.61 -1.24 -8.64
N ARG A 412 -6.04 -0.69 -9.79
CA ARG A 412 -7.45 -0.58 -10.15
C ARG A 412 -7.71 -1.46 -11.36
N PHE A 413 -8.83 -2.16 -11.38
CA PHE A 413 -9.38 -2.78 -12.57
C PHE A 413 -10.63 -2.00 -12.96
N SER A 414 -10.60 -1.31 -14.09
CA SER A 414 -11.67 -0.42 -14.57
C SER A 414 -12.21 -0.81 -15.95
N SER A 415 -11.44 -1.59 -16.72
CA SER A 415 -11.82 -2.23 -17.98
C SER A 415 -10.96 -3.49 -18.18
N PRO A 416 -11.48 -4.56 -18.78
CA PRO A 416 -10.63 -5.53 -19.47
C PRO A 416 -9.82 -4.87 -20.60
#